data_AF-A0A437A0X4-F1
#
_entry.id   AF-A0A437A0X4-F1
#
_cell.length_a   1.000
_cell.length_b   1.000
_cell.length_c   1.000
_cell.angle_alpha   90.00
_cell.angle_beta   90.00
_cell.angle_gamma   90.00
#
_symmetry.space_group_name_H-M   'P 1'
#
loop_
_entity.id
_entity.type
_entity.pdbx_description
1 polymer ?
#
loop_
_entity_poly.entity_id
_entity_poly.type
_entity_poly.pdbx_seq_one_letter_code
_entity_poly.pdbx_strand_id
1 'polypeptide(L)'
;MLTTTSVTFFGLTTWFTKIPVYRNAELATHWPPPHSARKGGEKVKNMTGTAPDDLPDGSKPKFQLIIFFHGLGGSRLVYSSVCGEFAGYSFTVIAPEHCDGSGACSVVNYGPEASFL
;
A
#
# COMPACT_ATOMS: atom_id res chain seq x y z
N MET A 1 -13.57 2.09 38.16
CA MET A 1 -12.25 1.44 38.11
C MET A 1 -12.01 0.63 36.82
N LEU A 2 -13.03 0.04 36.17
CA LEU A 2 -12.86 -0.76 34.94
C LEU A 2 -12.57 0.05 33.66
N THR A 3 -13.01 1.31 33.61
CA THR A 3 -12.85 2.19 32.45
C THR A 3 -11.43 2.71 32.30
N THR A 4 -10.77 3.05 33.40
CA THR A 4 -9.40 3.58 33.40
C THR A 4 -8.38 2.53 32.95
N THR A 5 -8.52 1.28 33.41
CA THR A 5 -7.64 0.17 33.00
C THR A 5 -7.78 -0.16 31.52
N SER A 6 -8.99 -0.09 30.97
CA SER A 6 -9.24 -0.32 29.55
C SER A 6 -8.58 0.76 28.67
N VAL A 7 -8.71 2.04 29.05
CA VAL A 7 -8.07 3.17 28.35
C VAL A 7 -6.54 3.04 28.39
N THR A 8 -5.96 2.67 29.54
CA THR A 8 -4.52 2.45 29.67
C THR A 8 -4.04 1.28 28.80
N PHE A 9 -4.78 0.18 28.74
CA PHE A 9 -4.41 -0.99 27.93
C PHE A 9 -4.46 -0.69 26.42
N PHE A 10 -5.52 -0.05 25.92
CA PHE A 10 -5.60 0.35 24.52
C PHE A 10 -4.58 1.43 24.17
N GLY A 11 -4.37 2.41 25.05
CA GLY A 11 -3.34 3.44 24.88
C GLY A 11 -1.93 2.86 24.78
N LEU A 12 -1.58 1.87 25.61
CA LEU A 12 -0.26 1.24 25.56
C LEU A 12 -0.06 0.33 24.34
N THR A 13 -1.10 -0.32 23.85
CA THR A 13 -0.98 -1.31 22.76
C THR A 13 -1.13 -0.73 21.36
N THR A 14 -1.96 0.31 21.19
CA THR A 14 -2.28 0.86 19.86
C THR A 14 -1.52 2.13 19.49
N TRP A 15 -1.06 2.91 20.49
CA TRP A 15 -0.47 4.23 20.27
C TRP A 15 0.90 4.22 19.56
N PHE A 16 1.63 3.11 19.63
CA PHE A 16 2.95 2.99 19.01
C PHE A 16 2.92 2.42 17.59
N THR A 17 1.74 2.08 17.07
CA THR A 17 1.59 1.58 15.70
C THR A 17 1.55 2.76 14.73
N LYS A 18 2.66 3.50 14.65
CA LYS A 18 2.86 4.50 13.60
C LYS A 18 3.20 3.77 12.31
N ILE A 19 2.17 3.38 11.55
CA ILE A 19 2.37 2.90 10.18
C ILE A 19 2.65 4.14 9.33
N PRO A 20 3.88 4.32 8.81
CA PRO A 20 4.17 5.46 7.96
C PRO A 20 3.37 5.30 6.66
N VAL A 21 2.25 6.02 6.55
CA VAL A 21 1.43 6.10 5.35
C VAL A 21 1.82 7.36 4.60
N TYR A 22 2.60 7.20 3.54
CA TYR A 22 2.92 8.27 2.62
C TYR A 22 1.83 8.31 1.54
N ARG A 23 1.12 9.43 1.43
CA ARG A 23 0.05 9.59 0.41
C ARG A 23 0.57 9.52 -1.03
N ASN A 24 1.84 9.88 -1.25
CA ASN A 24 2.53 9.86 -2.53
C ASN A 24 3.97 9.40 -2.33
N ALA A 25 4.17 8.19 -1.78
CA ALA A 25 5.52 7.63 -1.73
C ALA A 25 6.06 7.52 -3.17
N GLU A 26 7.25 8.06 -3.41
CA GLU A 26 7.90 7.94 -4.72
C GLU A 26 8.13 6.46 -5.05
N LEU A 27 8.08 6.14 -6.35
CA LEU A 27 8.41 4.80 -6.81
C LEU A 27 9.87 4.49 -6.44
N ALA A 28 10.13 3.30 -5.91
CA ALA A 28 11.48 2.91 -5.54
C ALA A 28 12.39 2.95 -6.79
N THR A 29 13.45 3.75 -6.72
CA THR A 29 14.49 3.86 -7.76
C THR A 29 15.67 2.93 -7.50
N HIS A 30 15.72 2.30 -6.33
CA HIS A 30 16.80 1.44 -5.88
C HIS A 30 16.39 -0.04 -5.96
N TRP A 31 17.36 -0.91 -6.23
CA TRP A 31 17.15 -2.35 -6.20
C TRP A 31 16.97 -2.85 -4.76
N PRO A 32 16.15 -3.89 -4.54
CA PRO A 32 15.95 -4.42 -3.19
C PRO A 32 17.28 -4.97 -2.63
N PRO A 33 17.53 -4.78 -1.32
CA PRO A 33 18.71 -5.33 -0.68
C PRO A 33 18.70 -6.88 -0.70
N PRO A 34 19.87 -7.54 -0.64
CA PRO A 34 19.98 -9.00 -0.76
C PRO A 34 19.34 -9.78 0.39
N HIS A 35 19.07 -9.11 1.52
CA HIS A 35 18.43 -9.71 2.68
C HIS A 35 17.11 -9.01 2.97
N SER A 36 16.12 -9.76 3.47
CA SER A 36 14.89 -9.16 3.96
C SER A 36 15.11 -8.49 5.31
N ALA A 37 14.32 -7.46 5.63
CA ALA A 37 14.37 -6.80 6.94
C ALA A 37 14.16 -7.77 8.12
N ARG A 38 13.52 -8.93 7.89
CA ARG A 38 13.35 -9.99 8.90
C ARG A 38 14.66 -10.68 9.26
N LYS A 39 15.57 -10.87 8.29
CA LYS A 39 16.88 -11.51 8.52
C LYS A 39 18.00 -10.50 8.79
N GLY A 40 17.93 -9.31 8.20
CA GLY A 40 18.98 -8.29 8.29
C GLY A 40 18.69 -7.11 9.22
N GLY A 41 17.55 -7.12 9.92
CA GLY A 41 17.16 -6.06 10.85
C GLY A 41 16.76 -4.75 10.15
N GLU A 42 16.64 -3.68 10.94
CA GLU A 42 16.15 -2.38 10.46
C GLU A 42 17.10 -1.70 9.47
N LYS A 43 18.43 -1.86 9.64
CA LYS A 43 19.44 -1.24 8.77
C LYS A 43 19.31 -1.66 7.30
N VAL A 44 18.80 -2.86 7.06
CA VAL A 44 18.57 -3.38 5.71
C VAL A 44 17.46 -2.63 4.97
N LYS A 45 16.49 -2.01 5.68
CA LYS A 45 15.43 -1.22 5.03
C LYS A 45 15.96 0.03 4.30
N ASN A 46 17.11 0.54 4.73
CA ASN A 46 17.76 1.71 4.13
C ASN A 46 18.93 1.33 3.20
N MET A 47 19.15 0.03 2.95
CA MET A 47 20.19 -0.42 2.03
C MET A 47 19.64 -0.49 0.61
N THR A 48 20.40 0.07 -0.32
CA THR A 48 20.19 -0.12 -1.76
C THR A 48 20.92 -1.39 -2.19
N GLY A 49 20.20 -2.30 -2.85
CA GLY A 49 20.79 -3.46 -3.51
C GLY A 49 21.58 -3.08 -4.76
N THR A 50 22.48 -3.98 -5.17
CA THR A 50 23.21 -3.85 -6.43
C THR A 50 22.30 -4.23 -7.60
N ALA A 51 22.44 -3.52 -8.72
CA ALA A 51 21.78 -3.90 -9.96
C ALA A 51 22.31 -5.26 -10.46
N PRO A 52 21.50 -6.07 -11.17
CA PRO A 52 21.99 -7.28 -11.82
C PRO A 52 23.07 -6.95 -12.86
N ASP A 53 24.12 -7.77 -12.95
CA ASP A 53 25.23 -7.58 -13.90
C ASP A 53 24.78 -7.61 -15.38
N ASP A 54 23.61 -8.20 -15.64
CA ASP A 54 23.02 -8.38 -16.98
C ASP A 54 22.36 -7.12 -17.54
N LEU A 55 22.18 -6.06 -16.73
CA LEU A 55 21.49 -4.84 -17.12
C LEU A 55 22.48 -3.68 -17.37
N PRO A 56 22.17 -2.78 -18.33
CA PRO A 56 22.98 -1.59 -18.56
C PRO A 56 23.01 -0.67 -17.32
N ASP A 57 24.14 0.00 -17.15
CA ASP A 57 24.37 0.92 -16.04
C ASP A 57 23.35 2.07 -16.07
N GLY A 58 22.75 2.37 -14.92
CA GLY A 58 21.66 3.35 -14.79
C GLY A 58 20.23 2.84 -15.06
N SER A 59 20.04 1.54 -15.28
CA SER A 59 18.70 0.95 -15.40
C SER A 59 17.92 0.94 -14.08
N LYS A 60 16.64 1.33 -14.14
CA LYS A 60 15.74 1.39 -12.98
C LYS A 60 15.09 0.03 -12.71
N PRO A 61 14.81 -0.32 -11.44
CA PRO A 61 14.05 -1.52 -11.12
C PRO A 61 12.65 -1.46 -11.74
N LYS A 62 12.25 -2.54 -12.40
CA LYS A 62 10.89 -2.72 -12.92
C LYS A 62 10.13 -3.67 -12.01
N PHE A 63 9.05 -3.18 -11.41
CA PHE A 63 8.15 -3.99 -10.59
C PHE A 63 7.00 -4.51 -11.45
N GLN A 64 6.55 -5.74 -11.20
CA GLN A 64 5.38 -6.29 -11.89
C GLN A 64 4.12 -5.58 -11.39
N LEU A 65 3.31 -5.11 -12.33
CA LEU A 65 2.03 -4.45 -12.05
C LEU A 65 0.90 -5.49 -11.98
N ILE A 66 0.07 -5.39 -10.94
CA ILE A 66 -1.19 -6.10 -10.79
C ILE A 66 -2.29 -5.06 -10.63
N ILE A 67 -3.35 -5.15 -11.44
CA ILE A 67 -4.56 -4.34 -11.29
C ILE A 67 -5.65 -5.24 -10.74
N PHE A 68 -6.18 -4.89 -9.58
CA PHE A 68 -7.14 -5.70 -8.86
C PHE A 68 -8.50 -4.98 -8.79
N PHE A 69 -9.56 -5.65 -9.23
CA PHE A 69 -10.92 -5.10 -9.22
C PHE A 69 -11.81 -5.82 -8.22
N HIS A 70 -12.64 -5.07 -7.50
CA HIS A 70 -13.63 -5.65 -6.59
C HIS A 70 -14.86 -6.13 -7.36
N GLY A 71 -15.63 -7.05 -6.75
CA GLY A 71 -16.94 -7.48 -7.27
C GLY A 71 -18.07 -6.47 -6.99
N LEU A 72 -19.30 -6.83 -7.39
CA LEU A 72 -20.51 -6.06 -7.10
C LEU A 72 -20.72 -5.89 -5.58
N GLY A 73 -21.06 -4.68 -5.16
CA GLY A 73 -21.17 -4.31 -3.75
C GLY A 73 -19.84 -4.30 -3.00
N GLY A 74 -18.71 -4.41 -3.71
CA GLY A 74 -17.37 -4.34 -3.14
C GLY A 74 -16.89 -2.89 -2.99
N SER A 75 -15.69 -2.75 -2.44
CA SER A 75 -14.93 -1.49 -2.48
C SER A 75 -13.43 -1.80 -2.59
N ARG A 76 -12.62 -0.80 -2.89
CA ARG A 76 -11.15 -0.82 -2.98
C ARG A 76 -10.46 -1.40 -1.74
N LEU A 77 -11.16 -1.43 -0.61
CA LEU A 77 -10.64 -1.92 0.66
C LEU A 77 -10.92 -3.40 0.93
N VAL A 78 -11.90 -4.01 0.24
CA VAL A 78 -12.37 -5.38 0.52
C VAL A 78 -11.24 -6.41 0.38
N TYR A 79 -10.29 -6.16 -0.52
CA TYR A 79 -9.18 -7.07 -0.81
C TYR A 79 -7.82 -6.56 -0.34
N SER A 80 -7.81 -5.61 0.60
CA SER A 80 -6.58 -5.02 1.12
C SER A 80 -5.59 -6.04 1.70
N SER A 81 -6.07 -7.13 2.30
CA SER A 81 -5.22 -8.22 2.80
C SER A 81 -4.47 -8.93 1.66
N VAL A 82 -5.20 -9.31 0.61
CA VAL A 82 -4.66 -9.98 -0.58
C VAL A 82 -3.71 -9.05 -1.34
N CYS A 83 -4.10 -7.79 -1.55
CA CYS A 83 -3.25 -6.78 -2.18
C CYS A 83 -1.97 -6.52 -1.36
N GLY A 84 -2.06 -6.55 -0.03
CA GLY A 84 -0.91 -6.41 0.86
C GLY A 84 0.07 -7.58 0.77
N GLU A 85 -0.43 -8.81 0.61
CA GLU A 85 0.39 -10.00 0.42
C GLU A 85 1.16 -9.93 -0.92
N PHE A 86 0.50 -9.54 -2.01
CA PHE A 86 1.16 -9.30 -3.29
C PHE A 86 2.21 -8.18 -3.21
N ALA A 87 1.93 -7.08 -2.51
CA ALA A 87 2.91 -6.03 -2.30
C ALA A 87 4.16 -6.53 -1.54
N GLY A 88 4.00 -7.50 -0.63
CA GLY A 88 5.11 -8.16 0.06
C GLY A 88 6.03 -8.98 -0.85
N TYR A 89 5.51 -9.46 -1.98
CA TYR A 89 6.27 -10.21 -2.99
C TYR A 89 6.91 -9.34 -4.09
N SER A 90 6.99 -8.02 -3.88
CA SER A 90 7.53 -7.04 -4.85
C SER A 90 6.64 -6.77 -6.08
N PHE A 91 5.32 -6.94 -5.94
CA PHE A 91 4.35 -6.48 -6.92
C PHE A 91 3.87 -5.05 -6.59
N THR A 92 3.67 -4.23 -7.62
CA THR A 92 2.90 -2.99 -7.49
C THR A 92 1.44 -3.31 -7.73
N VAL A 93 0.58 -3.06 -6.74
CA VAL A 93 -0.86 -3.38 -6.82
C VAL A 93 -1.67 -2.09 -6.89
N ILE A 94 -2.52 -1.97 -7.91
CA ILE A 94 -3.49 -0.88 -8.05
C ILE A 94 -4.88 -1.48 -7.83
N ALA A 95 -5.58 -1.00 -6.80
CA ALA A 95 -6.96 -1.38 -6.50
C ALA A 95 -7.90 -0.19 -6.74
N PRO A 96 -8.35 0.04 -7.99
CA PRO A 96 -9.29 1.13 -8.29
C PRO A 96 -10.68 0.84 -7.70
N GLU A 97 -11.38 1.92 -7.35
CA GLU A 97 -12.81 1.87 -7.04
C GLU A 97 -13.59 2.12 -8.34
N HIS A 98 -14.59 1.30 -8.63
CA HIS A 98 -15.48 1.55 -9.75
C HIS A 98 -16.52 2.60 -9.39
N CYS A 99 -16.74 3.55 -10.29
CA CYS A 99 -17.69 4.66 -10.15
C CYS A 99 -18.94 4.50 -11.03
N ASP A 100 -19.31 3.25 -11.35
CA ASP A 100 -20.40 2.85 -12.24
C ASP A 100 -21.65 2.36 -11.48
N GLY A 101 -21.67 2.52 -10.14
CA GLY A 101 -22.72 2.00 -9.26
C GLY A 101 -22.52 0.55 -8.81
N SER A 102 -21.44 -0.13 -9.24
CA SER A 102 -21.12 -1.47 -8.77
C SER A 102 -20.42 -1.50 -7.40
N GLY A 103 -19.86 -0.37 -6.93
CA GLY A 103 -19.25 -0.24 -5.61
C GLY A 103 -20.28 -0.02 -4.49
N ALA A 104 -19.97 -0.45 -3.26
CA ALA A 104 -20.86 -0.31 -2.10
C ALA A 104 -21.20 1.15 -1.76
N CYS A 105 -20.23 2.05 -1.92
CA CYS A 105 -20.40 3.47 -1.66
C CYS A 105 -19.32 4.26 -2.42
N SER A 106 -19.43 4.25 -3.75
CA SER A 106 -18.57 5.03 -4.64
C SER A 106 -19.37 6.19 -5.21
N VAL A 107 -18.88 7.42 -5.04
CA VAL A 107 -19.55 8.64 -5.50
C VAL A 107 -18.57 9.43 -6.37
N VAL A 108 -19.01 9.79 -7.57
CA VAL A 108 -18.31 10.76 -8.41
C VAL A 108 -18.73 12.16 -7.97
N ASN A 109 -17.77 12.97 -7.53
CA ASN A 109 -18.02 14.38 -7.28
C ASN A 109 -17.98 15.12 -8.62
N TYR A 110 -19.16 15.39 -9.18
CA TYR A 110 -19.29 16.29 -10.32
C TYR A 110 -19.10 17.72 -9.83
N GLY A 111 -18.18 18.45 -10.44
CA GLY A 111 -17.99 19.88 -10.17
C GLY A 111 -19.27 20.68 -10.43
N PRO A 112 -19.35 21.93 -9.96
CA PRO A 112 -20.56 22.75 -10.10
C PRO A 112 -20.98 22.97 -11.57
N GLU A 113 -20.09 22.80 -12.54
CA GLU A 113 -20.40 22.85 -13.98
C GLU A 113 -21.11 21.61 -14.53
N ALA A 114 -21.07 20.48 -13.83
CA ALA A 114 -21.57 19.18 -14.31
C ALA A 114 -22.86 18.71 -13.60
N SER A 115 -23.46 19.55 -12.74
CA SER A 115 -24.67 19.24 -11.96
C SER A 115 -26.00 19.52 -12.70
N PHE A 116 -25.95 19.84 -13.99
CA PHE A 116 -27.12 20.16 -14.83
C PHE A 116 -27.48 19.09 -15.87
N LEU A 117 -26.86 17.91 -15.79
CA LEU A 117 -27.30 16.69 -16.50
C LEU A 117 -28.02 15.77 -15.51
#